data_AF-A0A074WMG5-F1
#
_entry.id   AF-A0A074WMG5-F1
#
_cell.length_a   1.000
_cell.length_b   1.000
_cell.length_c   1.000
_cell.angle_alpha   90.00
_cell.angle_beta   90.00
_cell.angle_gamma   90.00
#
_symmetry.space_group_name_H-M   'P 1'
#
loop_
_entity.id
_entity.type
_entity.pdbx_description
1 polymer ?
#
loop_
_entity_poly.entity_id
_entity_poly.type
_entity_poly.pdbx_seq_one_letter_code
_entity_poly.pdbx_strand_id
1 'polypeptide(L)'
;KTTKAACSACRKRKSKCDGKRPTCSSCITKNKPCEYLAEEGVSSQAASRKRLEGYATVLRLLQDAHPEDCDRIIRDLRRSKSLAGGVKTVLE
;
A
#
# COMPACT_ATOMS: atom_id res chain seq x y z
N LYS A 1 -18.43 -10.07 14.17
CA LYS A 1 -18.20 -9.52 12.81
C LYS A 1 -16.70 -9.28 12.63
N THR A 2 -16.05 -10.06 11.77
CA THR A 2 -14.64 -9.89 11.39
C THR A 2 -14.56 -8.82 10.31
N THR A 3 -13.62 -7.89 10.42
CA THR A 3 -13.43 -6.82 9.42
C THR A 3 -12.50 -7.32 8.31
N LYS A 4 -12.68 -6.83 7.08
CA LYS A 4 -11.80 -7.18 5.95
C LYS A 4 -10.37 -6.70 6.17
N ALA A 5 -10.21 -5.55 6.82
CA ALA A 5 -8.92 -4.97 7.19
C ALA A 5 -9.04 -4.31 8.57
N ALA A 6 -8.11 -4.63 9.46
CA ALA A 6 -7.93 -3.89 10.71
C ALA A 6 -6.99 -2.70 10.46
N CYS A 7 -7.16 -1.60 11.20
CA CYS A 7 -6.21 -0.50 11.17
C CYS A 7 -4.83 -0.94 11.70
N SER A 8 -3.78 -0.22 11.33
CA SER A 8 -2.38 -0.49 11.70
C SER A 8 -2.20 -0.57 13.22
N ALA A 9 -2.80 0.35 13.97
CA ALA A 9 -2.74 0.40 15.42
C ALA A 9 -3.36 -0.82 16.09
N CYS A 10 -4.56 -1.23 15.68
CA CYS A 10 -5.21 -2.43 16.23
C CYS A 10 -4.47 -3.70 15.82
N ARG A 11 -3.94 -3.77 14.59
CA ARG A 11 -3.13 -4.90 14.12
C ARG A 11 -1.85 -5.07 14.96
N LYS A 12 -1.12 -3.97 15.21
CA LYS A 12 0.11 -3.98 16.04
C LYS A 12 -0.17 -4.42 17.48
N ARG A 13 -1.32 -4.03 18.04
CA ARG A 13 -1.74 -4.37 19.41
C ARG A 13 -2.49 -5.69 19.53
N LYS A 14 -2.75 -6.38 18.41
CA LYS A 14 -3.60 -7.59 18.34
C LYS A 14 -4.98 -7.38 19.00
N SER A 15 -5.52 -6.16 18.93
CA SER A 15 -6.83 -5.83 19.51
C SER A 15 -7.93 -5.91 18.46
N LYS A 16 -9.18 -6.15 18.89
CA LYS A 16 -10.34 -6.10 18.01
C LYS A 16 -10.46 -4.72 17.34
N CYS A 17 -10.56 -4.73 16.01
CA CYS A 17 -10.86 -3.56 15.20
C CYS A 17 -12.28 -3.73 14.65
N ASP A 18 -13.07 -2.66 14.62
CA ASP A 18 -14.42 -2.66 14.05
C ASP A 18 -14.44 -2.20 12.58
N GLY A 19 -13.31 -1.72 12.05
CA GLY A 19 -13.15 -1.40 10.64
C GLY A 19 -13.77 -0.08 10.23
N LYS A 20 -14.33 0.70 11.17
CA LYS A 20 -14.89 2.02 10.88
C LYS A 20 -13.80 2.98 10.39
N ARG A 21 -14.19 3.86 9.47
CA ARG A 21 -13.36 4.91 8.86
C ARG A 21 -14.02 6.28 9.11
N PRO A 22 -13.24 7.37 9.25
CA PRO A 22 -11.77 7.44 9.16
C PRO A 22 -11.04 6.81 10.36
N THR A 23 -11.70 6.75 11.53
CA THR A 23 -11.11 6.23 12.78
C THR A 23 -11.97 5.10 13.34
N CYS A 24 -11.33 3.98 13.72
CA CYS A 24 -12.02 2.84 14.33
C CYS A 24 -12.42 3.15 15.78
N SER A 25 -13.48 2.55 16.32
CA SER A 25 -13.95 2.89 17.68
C SER A 25 -12.87 2.63 18.76
N SER A 26 -12.03 1.61 18.61
CA SER A 26 -10.94 1.34 19.56
C SER A 26 -9.88 2.44 19.57
N CYS A 27 -9.56 3.02 18.41
CA CYS A 27 -8.61 4.12 18.30
C CYS A 27 -9.19 5.44 18.78
N ILE A 28 -10.49 5.69 18.57
CA ILE A 28 -11.20 6.86 19.12
C ILE A 28 -11.10 6.84 20.65
N THR A 29 -11.53 5.74 21.29
CA THR A 29 -11.52 5.64 22.76
C THR A 29 -10.12 5.77 23.35
N LYS A 30 -9.10 5.25 22.65
CA LYS A 30 -7.70 5.29 23.12
C LYS A 30 -6.98 6.59 22.74
N ASN A 31 -7.64 7.49 22.01
CA ASN A 31 -7.07 8.70 21.42
C ASN A 31 -5.73 8.40 20.71
N LYS A 32 -5.75 7.51 19.71
CA LYS A 32 -4.55 7.11 18.96
C LYS A 32 -4.71 7.31 17.46
N PRO A 33 -3.59 7.58 16.75
CA PRO A 33 -3.60 7.58 15.29
C PRO A 33 -4.17 6.29 14.73
N CYS A 34 -5.10 6.42 13.80
CA CYS A 34 -5.77 5.30 13.15
C CYS A 34 -5.54 5.38 11.66
N GLU A 35 -4.73 4.48 11.14
CA GLU A 35 -4.39 4.44 9.72
C GLU A 35 -4.72 3.07 9.15
N TYR A 36 -5.31 3.06 7.96
CA TYR A 36 -5.60 1.85 7.21
C TYR A 36 -4.70 1.82 5.98
N LEU A 37 -3.89 0.76 5.87
CA LEU A 37 -3.02 0.54 4.69
C LEU A 37 -3.79 -0.01 3.48
N ALA A 38 -4.96 -0.62 3.73
CA ALA A 38 -5.85 -1.08 2.68
C ALA A 38 -6.94 -0.03 2.45
N GLU A 39 -7.40 0.08 1.21
CA GLU A 39 -8.59 0.85 0.86
C GLU A 39 -9.86 0.24 1.48
N GLU A 40 -10.94 1.02 1.47
CA GLU A 40 -12.24 0.51 1.93
C GLU A 40 -12.72 -0.65 1.05
N GLY A 41 -13.32 -1.67 1.67
CA GLY A 41 -13.75 -2.88 0.96
C GLY A 41 -12.64 -3.87 0.58
N VAL A 42 -11.37 -3.46 0.61
CA VAL A 42 -10.20 -4.29 0.28
C VAL A 42 -9.67 -4.97 1.54
N SER A 43 -9.38 -6.28 1.46
CA SER A 43 -8.77 -6.99 2.58
C SER A 43 -7.29 -6.63 2.74
N SER A 44 -6.76 -6.73 3.96
CA SER A 44 -5.32 -6.50 4.18
C SER A 44 -4.43 -7.44 3.36
N GLN A 45 -4.89 -8.67 3.09
CA GLN A 45 -4.19 -9.64 2.27
C GLN A 45 -4.17 -9.21 0.80
N ALA A 46 -5.32 -8.82 0.25
CA ALA A 46 -5.44 -8.36 -1.14
C ALA A 46 -4.60 -7.09 -1.38
N ALA A 47 -4.63 -6.12 -0.44
CA ALA A 47 -3.79 -4.92 -0.52
C ALA A 47 -2.28 -5.26 -0.48
N SER A 48 -1.89 -6.23 0.34
CA SER A 48 -0.49 -6.68 0.41
C SER A 48 -0.04 -7.36 -0.88
N ARG A 49 -0.89 -8.20 -1.47
CA ARG A 49 -0.63 -8.86 -2.75
C ARG A 49 -0.46 -7.85 -3.89
N LYS A 50 -1.38 -6.89 -4.02
CA LYS A 50 -1.30 -5.83 -5.04
C LYS A 50 -0.01 -5.01 -4.94
N ARG A 51 0.45 -4.72 -3.70
CA ARG A 51 1.75 -4.05 -3.49
C ARG A 51 2.93 -4.91 -3.94
N LEU A 52 2.93 -6.21 -3.61
CA LEU A 52 3.99 -7.13 -4.03
C LEU A 52 4.04 -7.26 -5.56
N GLU A 53 2.88 -7.35 -6.21
CA GLU A 53 2.77 -7.34 -7.68
C GLU A 53 3.38 -6.05 -8.27
N GLY A 54 3.07 -4.88 -7.69
CA GLY A 54 3.68 -3.62 -8.12
C GLY A 54 5.21 -3.59 -8.00
N TYR A 55 5.78 -4.07 -6.88
CA TYR A 55 7.23 -4.17 -6.74
C TYR A 55 7.85 -5.16 -7.73
N ALA A 56 7.21 -6.31 -7.95
CA ALA A 56 7.67 -7.30 -8.92
C ALA A 56 7.68 -6.73 -10.35
N THR A 57 6.68 -5.93 -10.71
CA THR A 57 6.63 -5.23 -12.00
C THR A 57 7.79 -4.26 -12.17
N VAL A 58 8.07 -3.42 -11.16
CA VAL A 58 9.22 -2.48 -11.21
C VAL A 58 10.54 -3.22 -11.32
N LEU A 59 10.73 -4.30 -10.55
CA LEU A 59 11.95 -5.10 -10.61
C LEU A 59 12.14 -5.71 -11.99
N ARG A 60 11.08 -6.29 -12.57
CA ARG A 60 11.13 -6.86 -13.93
C ARG A 60 11.46 -5.79 -14.97
N LEU A 61 10.81 -4.63 -14.91
CA LEU A 61 11.09 -3.51 -15.82
C LEU A 61 12.56 -3.08 -15.77
N LEU A 62 13.14 -2.97 -14.57
CA LEU A 62 14.55 -2.59 -14.43
C LEU A 62 15.51 -3.70 -14.88
N GLN A 63 15.13 -4.97 -14.75
CA GLN A 63 15.94 -6.11 -15.21
C GLN A 63 15.93 -6.25 -16.74
N ASP A 64 14.78 -5.97 -17.38
CA ASP A 64 14.60 -6.12 -18.82
C ASP A 64 14.97 -4.85 -19.62
N ALA A 65 15.14 -3.71 -18.93
CA ALA A 65 15.47 -2.44 -19.57
C ALA A 65 16.89 -2.39 -20.14
N HIS A 66 17.05 -1.69 -21.26
CA HIS A 66 18.38 -1.33 -21.77
C HIS A 66 19.10 -0.40 -20.78
N PRO A 67 20.44 -0.46 -20.64
CA PRO A 67 21.16 0.39 -19.68
C PRO A 67 20.87 1.89 -19.82
N GLU A 68 20.57 2.35 -21.04
CA GLU A 68 20.24 3.75 -21.34
C GLU A 68 18.85 4.17 -20.82
N ASP A 69 17.93 3.22 -20.68
CA ASP A 69 16.57 3.46 -20.18
C ASP A 69 16.49 3.43 -18.65
N CYS A 70 17.43 2.75 -17.98
CA CYS A 70 17.44 2.60 -16.52
C CYS A 70 17.36 3.95 -15.79
N ASP A 71 18.12 4.94 -16.25
CA ASP A 71 18.15 6.27 -15.64
C ASP A 71 16.83 7.02 -15.79
N ARG A 72 16.17 6.88 -16.95
CA ARG A 72 14.84 7.44 -17.20
C ARG A 72 13.81 6.80 -16.26
N ILE A 73 13.80 5.46 -16.19
CA ILE A 73 12.89 4.69 -15.34
C ILE A 73 13.06 5.07 -13.86
N ILE A 74 14.29 5.13 -13.36
CA ILE A 74 14.59 5.53 -11.98
C ILE A 74 14.12 6.96 -11.70
N ARG A 75 14.33 7.89 -12.64
CA ARG A 75 13.89 9.28 -12.50
C ARG A 75 12.37 9.38 -12.38
N ASP A 76 11.63 8.63 -13.20
CA ASP A 76 10.17 8.60 -13.17
C ASP A 76 9.62 7.97 -11.88
N LEU A 77 10.21 6.86 -11.43
CA LEU A 77 9.88 6.22 -10.15
C LEU A 77 10.11 7.16 -8.96
N ARG A 78 11.21 7.93 -8.97
CA ARG A 78 11.52 8.92 -7.90
C ARG A 78 10.56 10.10 -7.89
N ARG A 79 10.07 10.52 -9.07
CA ARG A 79 9.08 11.62 -9.17
C ARG A 79 7.73 11.20 -8.62
N SER A 80 7.37 9.93 -8.76
CA SER A 80 6.08 9.42 -8.31
C SER A 80 6.04 9.20 -6.78
N LYS A 81 5.05 9.79 -6.12
CA LYS A 81 4.88 9.69 -4.65
C LYS A 81 4.16 8.42 -4.20
N SER A 82 3.81 7.51 -5.11
CA SER A 82 3.14 6.25 -4.78
C SER A 82 3.60 5.11 -5.70
N LEU A 83 3.60 3.87 -5.19
CA LEU A 83 3.94 2.69 -5.97
C LEU A 83 3.01 2.51 -7.18
N ALA A 84 1.71 2.73 -7.00
CA ALA A 84 0.74 2.62 -8.09
C ALA A 84 0.98 3.67 -9.18
N GLY A 85 1.26 4.92 -8.78
CA GLY A 85 1.62 5.97 -9.73
C GLY A 85 2.92 5.67 -10.45
N GLY A 86 3.94 5.19 -9.74
CA GLY A 86 5.25 4.87 -10.32
C GLY A 86 5.16 3.74 -11.33
N VAL A 87 4.46 2.65 -11.00
CA VAL A 87 4.22 1.53 -11.92
C VAL A 87 3.48 2.02 -13.17
N LYS A 88 2.47 2.88 -13.02
CA LYS A 88 1.74 3.44 -14.16
C LYS A 88 2.65 4.28 -15.06
N THR A 89 3.42 5.21 -14.49
CA THR A 89 4.29 6.12 -15.26
C THR A 89 5.42 5.40 -16.02
N VAL A 90 5.90 4.26 -15.54
CA VAL A 90 6.98 3.52 -16.23
C VAL A 90 6.44 2.61 -17.35
N LEU A 91 5.17 2.19 -17.24
CA LEU A 91 4.51 1.35 -18.24
C LEU A 91 3.88 2.14 -19.39
N GLU A 92 3.62 3.44 -19.19
CA GLU A 92 3.16 4.39 -20.21
C GLU A 92 4.35 5.07 -20.90
#